data_AF-I5AQ16-F1
#
_entry.id   AF-I5AQ16-F1
#
_cell.length_a   1.000
_cell.length_b   1.000
_cell.length_c   1.000
_cell.angle_alpha   90.00
_cell.angle_beta   90.00
_cell.angle_gamma   90.00
#
_symmetry.space_group_name_H-M   'P 1'
#
loop_
_entity.id
_entity.type
_entity.pdbx_description
1 polymer ?
#
loop_
_entity_poly.entity_id
_entity_poly.type
_entity_poly.pdbx_seq_one_letter_code
_entity_poly.pdbx_strand_id
1 'polypeptide(L)'
;METTDKRKIDIDELKRHRKEYKEQMEEEDFGFRRRIQDMYDSYGQIGEGNLRLKMMMDESIQTVSFQRQQMYDRSEEYINTLDRKIRELEHDAEEASMKKRKETEENTYS
;
A
#
# COMPACT_ATOMS: atom_id res chain seq x y z
N MET A 1 5.57 -38.40 -9.39
CA MET A 1 5.62 -37.31 -8.40
C MET A 1 5.96 -36.05 -9.18
N GLU A 2 4.94 -35.33 -9.66
CA GLU A 2 5.14 -34.00 -10.26
C GLU A 2 5.18 -32.98 -9.13
N THR A 3 6.34 -32.33 -8.99
CA THR A 3 6.52 -31.18 -8.11
C THR A 3 5.66 -30.04 -8.64
N THR A 4 4.49 -29.87 -8.03
CA THR A 4 3.56 -28.76 -8.21
C THR A 4 4.32 -27.44 -8.35
N ASP A 5 4.32 -26.90 -9.56
CA ASP A 5 4.98 -25.64 -9.92
C ASP A 5 4.18 -24.48 -9.30
N LYS A 6 4.46 -24.21 -8.03
CA LYS A 6 3.88 -23.12 -7.25
C LYS A 6 4.47 -21.79 -7.71
N ARG A 7 4.02 -21.24 -8.84
CA ARG A 7 4.18 -19.80 -9.13
C ARG A 7 3.41 -19.27 -10.34
N LYS A 8 2.18 -19.74 -10.57
CA LYS A 8 1.22 -18.92 -11.33
C LYS A 8 0.61 -17.89 -10.38
N ILE A 9 1.40 -16.87 -10.02
CA ILE A 9 0.85 -15.70 -9.33
C ILE A 9 -0.10 -15.04 -10.31
N ASP A 10 -1.38 -15.00 -9.95
CA ASP A 10 -2.40 -14.38 -10.77
C ASP A 10 -2.25 -12.86 -10.70
N ILE A 11 -2.09 -12.21 -11.86
CA ILE A 11 -2.00 -10.76 -11.97
C ILE A 11 -3.28 -10.11 -11.42
N ASP A 12 -4.44 -10.77 -11.60
CA ASP A 12 -5.71 -10.28 -11.10
C ASP A 12 -5.77 -10.35 -9.57
N GLU A 13 -5.20 -11.39 -8.97
CA GLU A 13 -5.06 -11.49 -7.50
C GLU A 13 -4.14 -10.40 -6.95
N LEU A 14 -3.02 -10.10 -7.62
CA LEU A 14 -2.14 -9.01 -7.21
C LEU A 14 -2.81 -7.64 -7.35
N LYS A 15 -3.58 -7.40 -8.42
CA LYS A 15 -4.34 -6.17 -8.62
C LYS A 15 -5.42 -6.01 -7.56
N ARG A 16 -6.11 -7.10 -7.21
CA ARG A 16 -7.09 -7.12 -6.12
C ARG A 16 -6.43 -6.79 -4.78
N HIS A 17 -5.35 -7.50 -4.43
CA HIS A 17 -4.60 -7.27 -3.20
C HIS A 17 -4.08 -5.83 -3.09
N ARG A 18 -3.56 -5.27 -4.19
CA ARG A 18 -3.15 -3.86 -4.25
C ARG A 18 -4.30 -2.91 -3.94
N LYS A 19 -5.49 -3.17 -4.49
CA LYS A 19 -6.68 -2.35 -4.25
C LYS A 19 -7.12 -2.44 -2.79
N GLU A 20 -7.26 -3.65 -2.26
CA GLU A 20 -7.64 -3.90 -0.86
C GLU A 20 -6.66 -3.23 0.11
N TYR A 21 -5.35 -3.32 -0.17
CA TYR A 21 -4.34 -2.65 0.64
C TYR A 21 -4.50 -1.12 0.63
N LYS A 22 -4.79 -0.50 -0.52
CA LYS A 22 -5.04 0.96 -0.57
C LYS A 22 -6.25 1.36 0.27
N GLU A 23 -7.35 0.62 0.15
CA GLU A 23 -8.57 0.87 0.92
C GLU A 23 -8.31 0.73 2.42
N GLN A 24 -7.55 -0.30 2.84
CA GLN A 24 -7.13 -0.46 4.24
C GLN A 24 -6.27 0.73 4.73
N MET A 25 -5.32 1.19 3.93
CA MET A 25 -4.45 2.31 4.30
C MET A 25 -5.21 3.64 4.37
N GLU A 26 -6.23 3.84 3.53
CA GLU A 26 -7.14 4.99 3.64
C GLU A 26 -7.95 4.97 4.94
N GLU A 27 -8.45 3.80 5.35
CA GLU A 27 -9.13 3.64 6.63
C GLU A 27 -8.20 3.90 7.83
N GLU A 28 -6.97 3.38 7.78
CA GLU A 28 -5.96 3.62 8.81
C GLU A 28 -5.56 5.12 8.89
N ASP A 29 -5.35 5.79 7.76
CA ASP A 29 -5.07 7.24 7.71
C ASP A 29 -6.22 8.05 8.32
N PHE A 30 -7.46 7.69 7.99
CA PHE A 30 -8.64 8.30 8.59
C PHE A 30 -8.63 8.14 10.12
N GLY A 31 -8.32 6.94 10.62
CA GLY A 31 -8.18 6.66 12.05
C GLY A 31 -7.08 7.48 12.73
N PHE A 32 -5.95 7.74 12.06
CA PHE A 32 -4.92 8.65 12.58
C PHE A 32 -5.38 10.10 12.61
N ARG A 33 -5.99 10.60 11.52
CA ARG A 33 -6.49 11.98 11.45
C ARG A 33 -7.52 12.26 12.54
N ARG A 34 -8.44 11.33 12.76
CA ARG A 34 -9.44 11.45 13.82
C ARG A 34 -8.79 11.54 15.20
N ARG A 35 -7.87 10.62 15.52
CA ARG A 35 -7.14 10.65 16.80
C ARG A 35 -6.38 11.96 17.01
N ILE A 36 -5.68 12.46 15.99
CA ILE A 36 -4.97 13.74 16.06
C ILE A 36 -5.95 14.89 16.32
N GLN A 37 -7.09 14.91 15.64
CA GLN A 37 -8.14 15.91 15.87
C GLN A 37 -8.67 15.85 17.31
N ASP A 38 -9.02 14.65 17.80
CA ASP A 38 -9.51 14.46 19.17
C ASP A 38 -8.49 14.94 20.22
N MET A 39 -7.18 14.77 19.94
CA MET A 39 -6.10 15.27 20.79
C MET A 39 -5.97 16.79 20.74
N TYR A 40 -6.12 17.42 19.58
CA TYR A 40 -6.17 18.89 19.48
C TYR A 40 -7.39 19.49 20.19
N ASP A 41 -8.54 18.84 20.08
CA ASP A 41 -9.75 19.27 20.78
C ASP A 41 -9.55 19.18 22.31
N SER A 42 -8.94 18.08 22.78
CA SER A 42 -8.57 17.91 24.19
C SER A 42 -7.52 18.94 24.63
N TYR A 43 -6.55 19.26 23.77
CA TYR A 43 -5.54 20.29 24.03
C TYR A 43 -6.17 21.66 24.25
N GLY A 44 -7.17 22.03 23.43
CA GLY A 44 -7.92 23.28 23.56
C GLY A 44 -8.70 23.41 24.88
N GLN A 45 -9.05 22.29 25.51
CA GLN A 45 -9.73 22.26 26.81
C GLN A 45 -8.77 22.41 28.01
N ILE A 46 -7.45 22.30 27.79
CA ILE A 46 -6.47 22.47 28.87
C ILE A 46 -6.38 23.97 29.22
N GLY A 47 -6.72 24.30 30.47
CA GLY A 47 -6.62 25.66 30.99
C GLY A 47 -5.20 26.25 30.84
N GLU A 48 -5.13 27.56 30.59
CA GLU A 48 -3.89 28.27 30.25
C GLU A 48 -2.76 28.12 31.29
N GLY A 49 -3.12 27.95 32.57
CA GLY A 49 -2.16 27.75 33.66
C GLY A 49 -1.50 26.38 33.71
N ASN A 50 -1.96 25.39 32.94
CA ASN A 50 -1.45 24.02 32.99
C ASN A 50 -0.49 23.72 31.82
N LEU A 51 0.57 24.52 31.73
CA LEU A 51 1.58 24.46 30.66
C LEU A 51 2.22 23.08 30.52
N ARG A 52 2.50 22.39 31.64
CA ARG A 52 3.10 21.06 31.63
C ARG A 52 2.21 20.05 30.90
N LEU A 53 0.90 20.06 31.17
CA LEU A 53 -0.03 19.16 30.51
C LEU A 53 -0.16 19.46 29.00
N LYS A 54 -0.12 20.74 28.62
CA LYS A 54 -0.09 21.16 27.22
C LYS A 54 1.14 20.61 26.50
N MET A 55 2.34 20.79 27.06
CA MET A 55 3.57 20.25 26.46
C MET A 55 3.52 18.73 26.28
N MET A 56 3.00 17.99 27.26
CA MET A 56 2.85 16.53 27.15
C MET A 56 1.85 16.13 26.04
N MET A 57 0.77 16.90 25.86
CA MET A 57 -0.14 16.66 24.75
C MET A 57 0.47 17.02 23.40
N ASP A 58 1.23 18.12 23.29
CA ASP A 58 1.94 18.49 22.07
C ASP A 58 2.91 17.39 21.64
N GLU A 59 3.71 16.85 22.57
CA GLU A 59 4.60 15.71 22.31
C GLU A 59 3.84 14.46 21.85
N SER A 60 2.67 14.22 22.45
CA SER A 60 1.82 13.09 22.08
C SER A 60 1.23 13.27 20.67
N ILE A 61 0.75 14.47 20.32
CA ILE A 61 0.24 14.79 18.98
C ILE A 61 1.34 14.64 17.94
N GLN A 62 2.55 15.13 18.23
CA GLN A 62 3.72 14.97 17.35
C GLN A 62 4.07 13.50 17.14
N THR A 63 4.02 12.69 18.21
CA THR A 63 4.29 11.24 18.13
C THR A 63 3.29 10.54 17.20
N VAL A 64 1.99 10.82 17.35
CA VAL A 64 0.95 10.20 16.50
C VAL A 64 1.06 10.69 15.05
N SER A 65 1.39 11.98 14.86
CA SER A 65 1.63 12.55 13.54
C SER A 65 2.83 11.90 12.83
N PHE A 66 3.90 11.63 13.58
CA PHE A 66 5.06 10.93 13.07
C PHE A 66 4.75 9.46 12.72
N GLN A 67 3.98 8.76 13.55
CA GLN A 67 3.51 7.39 13.24
C GLN A 67 2.68 7.36 11.95
N ARG A 68 1.80 8.35 11.76
CA ARG A 68 1.02 8.51 10.53
C ARG A 68 1.92 8.70 9.31
N GLN A 69 2.95 9.55 9.41
CA GLN A 69 3.92 9.75 8.32
C GLN A 69 4.67 8.44 8.00
N GLN A 70 5.16 7.73 9.02
CA GLN A 70 5.85 6.45 8.80
C GLN A 70 4.95 5.38 8.17
N MET A 71 3.65 5.40 8.46
CA MET A 71 2.69 4.50 7.82
C MET A 71 2.50 4.86 6.35
N TYR A 72 2.40 6.14 6.02
CA TYR A 72 2.34 6.62 4.63
C TYR A 72 3.58 6.19 3.83
N ASP A 73 4.78 6.42 4.37
CA ASP A 73 6.04 6.09 3.69
C ASP A 73 6.14 4.57 3.39
N ARG A 74 5.74 3.73 4.36
CA ARG A 74 5.72 2.27 4.20
C ARG A 74 4.65 1.82 3.20
N SER A 75 3.49 2.45 3.23
CA SER A 75 2.40 2.16 2.31
C SER A 75 2.80 2.48 0.86
N GLU A 76 3.45 3.63 0.66
CA GLU A 76 3.96 4.03 -0.65
C GLU A 76 5.01 3.05 -1.18
N GLU A 77 6.00 2.66 -0.36
CA GLU A 77 7.02 1.68 -0.74
C GLU A 77 6.40 0.32 -1.13
N TYR A 78 5.41 -0.14 -0.34
CA TYR A 78 4.74 -1.40 -0.60
C TYR A 78 3.91 -1.37 -1.90
N ILE A 79 3.14 -0.30 -2.12
CA ILE A 79 2.37 -0.12 -3.35
C ILE A 79 3.29 -0.05 -4.57
N ASN A 80 4.41 0.67 -4.48
CA ASN A 80 5.40 0.75 -5.55
C ASN A 80 5.98 -0.63 -5.88
N THR A 81 6.20 -1.47 -4.85
CA THR A 81 6.65 -2.85 -5.02
C THR A 81 5.61 -3.70 -5.76
N LEU A 82 4.34 -3.60 -5.38
CA LEU A 82 3.25 -4.28 -6.08
C LEU A 82 3.11 -3.81 -7.53
N ASP A 83 3.19 -2.50 -7.77
CA ASP A 83 3.11 -1.91 -9.11
C ASP A 83 4.25 -2.33 -10.03
N ARG A 84 5.46 -2.47 -9.49
CA ARG A 84 6.59 -3.01 -10.23
C ARG A 84 6.34 -4.47 -10.61
N LYS A 85 5.92 -5.29 -9.65
CA LYS A 85 5.67 -6.72 -9.86
C LYS A 85 4.54 -6.97 -10.86
N ILE A 86 3.46 -6.19 -10.80
CA ILE A 86 2.35 -6.28 -11.76
C ILE A 86 2.86 -5.98 -13.17
N ARG A 87 3.63 -4.90 -13.36
CA ARG A 87 4.19 -4.53 -14.67
C ARG A 87 5.13 -5.60 -15.23
N GLU A 88 6.00 -6.17 -14.40
CA GLU A 88 6.90 -7.26 -14.81
C GLU A 88 6.10 -8.48 -15.29
N LEU A 89 5.05 -8.89 -14.56
CA LEU A 89 4.21 -10.02 -14.95
C LEU A 89 3.35 -9.74 -16.19
N GLU A 90 2.86 -8.51 -16.36
CA GLU A 90 2.13 -8.11 -17.56
C GLU A 90 3.03 -8.15 -18.81
N HIS A 91 4.26 -7.67 -18.68
CA HIS A 91 5.27 -7.74 -19.74
C HIS A 91 5.60 -9.18 -20.12
N ASP A 92 5.87 -10.06 -19.13
CA ASP A 92 6.16 -11.47 -19.38
C ASP A 92 4.98 -12.20 -20.07
N ALA A 93 3.75 -11.87 -19.67
CA ALA A 93 2.54 -12.42 -20.30
C ALA A 93 2.39 -11.96 -21.76
N GLU A 94 2.70 -10.70 -22.04
CA GLU A 94 2.69 -10.15 -23.41
C GLU A 94 3.76 -10.81 -24.28
N GLU A 95 5.00 -10.93 -23.80
CA GLU A 95 6.09 -11.61 -24.52
C GLU A 95 5.75 -13.08 -24.83
N ALA A 96 5.18 -13.80 -23.85
CA ALA A 96 4.77 -15.19 -24.04
C ALA A 96 3.65 -15.31 -25.09
N SER A 97 2.71 -14.36 -25.11
CA SER A 97 1.65 -14.29 -26.12
C SER A 97 2.22 -14.01 -27.52
N MET A 98 3.15 -13.07 -27.65
CA MET A 98 3.80 -12.76 -28.92
C MET A 98 4.61 -13.94 -29.47
N LYS A 99 5.38 -14.64 -28.62
CA LYS A 99 6.12 -15.84 -29.03
C LYS A 99 5.19 -16.92 -29.57
N LYS A 100 4.09 -17.22 -28.86
CA LYS A 100 3.08 -18.18 -29.32
C LYS A 100 2.46 -17.80 -30.66
N ARG A 101 2.17 -16.51 -30.88
CA ARG A 101 1.64 -16.02 -32.16
C ARG A 101 2.62 -16.26 -33.31
N LYS A 102 3.90 -15.90 -33.12
CA LYS A 102 4.95 -16.12 -34.12
C LYS A 102 5.15 -17.60 -34.44
N GLU A 103 5.18 -18.46 -33.43
CA GLU A 103 5.27 -19.92 -33.62
C GLU A 103 4.06 -20.50 -34.36
N THR A 104 2.86 -19.96 -34.10
CA THR A 104 1.64 -20.37 -34.80
C THR A 104 1.68 -19.91 -36.25
N GLU A 105 2.11 -18.68 -36.52
CA GLU A 105 2.27 -18.15 -37.88
C GLU A 105 3.30 -18.96 -38.68
N GLU A 106 4.48 -19.24 -38.13
CA GLU A 106 5.52 -20.04 -38.80
C GLU A 106 5.08 -21.49 -39.13
N ASN A 107 4.28 -22.12 -38.25
CA ASN A 107 3.71 -23.45 -38.50
C ASN A 107 2.54 -23.44 -39.50
N THR A 108 1.88 -22.31 -39.73
CA THR A 108 0.75 -22.23 -40.68
C THR A 108 1.24 -22.00 -42.12
N TYR A 109 2.48 -21.53 -42.29
CA TYR A 109 3.11 -21.26 -43.58
C TYR A 109 4.26 -22.23 -43.93
N SER A 110 4.46 -23.30 -43.13
CA SER A 110 5.36 -24.43 -43.42
C SER A 110 4.58 -25.65 -43.91
#